data_AF-A0A1M6M946-F1
#
_entry.id   AF-A0A1M6M946-F1
#
_cell.length_a   1.000
_cell.length_b   1.000
_cell.length_c   1.000
_cell.angle_alpha   90.00
_cell.angle_beta   90.00
_cell.angle_gamma   90.00
#
_symmetry.space_group_name_H-M   'P 1'
#
loop_
_entity.id
_entity.type
_entity.pdbx_description
1 polymer ?
#
loop_
_entity_poly.entity_id
_entity_poly.type
_entity_poly.pdbx_seq_one_letter_code
_entity_poly.pdbx_strand_id
1 'polypeptide(L)' 'MANNHACDYGVQGVLDTLDAAREDVPGCPGIIGREDAVTRAFTERGWIWGGTWMEPDYQHFSAA' A
#
# COMPACT_ATOMS: atom_id res chain seq x y z
N MET A 1 -12.01 -8.11 5.83
CA MET A 1 -10.93 -7.62 6.71
C MET A 1 -9.64 -7.74 5.92
N ALA A 2 -9.16 -6.65 5.33
CA ALA A 2 -7.81 -6.55 4.81
C ALA A 2 -6.96 -5.88 5.89
N ASN A 3 -5.88 -6.55 6.24
CA ASN A 3 -4.93 -6.21 7.29
C ASN A 3 -3.89 -5.23 6.73
N ASN A 4 -4.15 -3.92 6.85
CA ASN A 4 -3.19 -2.88 6.45
C ASN A 4 -2.02 -2.70 7.44
N HIS A 5 -1.61 -3.76 8.15
CA HIS A 5 -0.40 -3.75 8.98
C HIS A 5 0.83 -4.00 8.10
N ALA A 6 1.05 -3.13 7.12
CA ALA A 6 2.39 -2.97 6.62
C ALA A 6 3.18 -2.24 7.71
N CYS A 7 4.39 -2.73 7.98
CA CYS A 7 5.28 -2.24 9.02
C CYS A 7 5.04 -2.77 10.46
N ASP A 8 4.63 -4.02 10.64
CA ASP A 8 4.56 -4.67 11.97
C ASP A 8 5.51 -5.88 12.11
N TYR A 9 6.75 -5.66 12.58
CA TYR A 9 7.48 -6.61 13.43
C TYR A 9 8.48 -5.85 14.34
N GLY A 10 8.11 -5.58 15.60
CA GLY A 10 9.01 -5.04 16.65
C GLY A 10 9.15 -3.52 16.68
N VAL A 11 10.17 -3.01 17.41
CA VAL A 11 10.45 -1.56 17.55
C VAL A 11 10.57 -0.85 16.21
N GLN A 12 11.11 -1.55 15.20
CA GLN A 12 11.26 -0.97 13.87
C GLN A 12 9.90 -0.72 13.21
N GLY A 13 8.94 -1.62 13.41
CA GLY A 13 7.59 -1.43 12.89
C GLY A 13 6.85 -0.23 13.48
N VAL A 14 7.08 0.08 14.75
CA VAL A 14 6.53 1.29 15.39
C VAL A 14 7.15 2.56 14.80
N LEU A 15 8.45 2.56 14.53
CA LEU A 15 9.13 3.70 13.91
C LEU A 15 8.67 3.90 12.46
N ASP A 16 8.57 2.81 11.71
CA ASP A 16 8.08 2.80 10.33
C ASP A 16 6.62 3.27 10.26
N THR A 17 5.77 2.91 11.23
CA THR A 17 4.39 3.43 11.35
C THR A 17 4.37 4.92 11.66
N LEU A 18 5.27 5.41 12.53
CA LEU A 18 5.37 6.83 12.85
C LEU A 18 5.90 7.65 11.67
N ASP A 19 6.76 7.08 10.83
CA ASP A 19 7.25 7.73 9.62
C ASP A 19 6.20 7.67 8.48
N ALA A 20 5.48 6.55 8.34
CA ALA A 20 4.30 6.43 7.47
C ALA A 20 3.12 7.31 7.91
N ALA A 21 3.05 7.71 9.18
CA ALA A 21 2.07 8.68 9.67
C ALA A 21 2.52 10.14 9.43
N ARG A 22 3.82 10.37 9.16
CA ARG A 22 4.39 11.70 8.91
C ARG A 22 4.48 12.04 7.43
N GLU A 23 4.59 11.03 6.58
CA GLU A 23 4.61 11.17 5.13
C GLU A 23 3.56 10.25 4.51
N ASP A 24 3.02 10.62 3.35
CA ASP A 24 2.16 9.76 2.54
C ASP A 24 3.08 8.75 1.82
N VAL A 25 3.67 7.78 2.54
CA VAL A 25 4.93 7.08 2.12
C VAL A 25 4.72 5.89 1.18
N PRO A 26 5.02 6.02 -0.13
CA PRO A 26 5.53 4.92 -0.93
C PRO A 26 6.95 4.57 -0.47
N GLY A 27 7.15 3.38 0.09
CA GLY A 27 8.47 2.90 0.52
C GLY A 27 8.51 2.15 1.85
N CYS A 28 7.43 2.14 2.64
CA CYS A 28 7.34 1.29 3.84
C CYS A 28 7.32 -0.19 3.39
N PRO A 29 8.23 -1.05 3.90
CA PRO A 29 8.23 -2.46 3.55
C PRO A 29 6.86 -3.11 3.78
N GLY A 30 6.31 -3.75 2.75
CA GLY A 30 4.99 -4.39 2.80
C GLY A 30 3.82 -3.51 2.34
N ILE A 31 4.03 -2.22 2.04
CA ILE A 31 3.05 -1.39 1.32
C ILE A 31 3.29 -1.54 -0.19
N ILE A 32 2.22 -1.83 -0.94
CA ILE A 32 2.29 -1.82 -2.40
C ILE A 32 2.40 -0.37 -2.87
N GLY A 33 3.35 -0.09 -3.76
CA GLY A 33 3.53 1.20 -4.41
C GLY A 33 2.87 1.27 -5.79
N ARG A 34 2.68 2.50 -6.28
CA ARG A 34 2.17 2.77 -7.64
C ARG A 34 3.01 2.11 -8.74
N GLU A 35 4.33 2.12 -8.54
CA GLU A 35 5.31 1.63 -9.52
C GLU A 35 5.68 0.15 -9.35
N ASP A 36 5.06 -0.54 -8.39
CA ASP A 36 5.35 -1.93 -8.13
C ASP A 36 4.87 -2.83 -9.28
N ALA A 37 5.58 -3.95 -9.46
CA ALA A 37 5.27 -4.93 -10.50
C ALA A 37 3.82 -5.46 -10.38
N VAL A 38 3.31 -5.62 -9.15
CA VAL A 38 1.93 -6.06 -8.92
C VAL A 38 0.93 -5.01 -9.40
N THR A 39 1.13 -3.73 -9.07
CA THR A 39 0.25 -2.64 -9.52
C THR A 39 0.20 -2.55 -11.04
N ARG A 40 1.35 -2.63 -11.71
CA ARG A 40 1.43 -2.64 -13.18
C ARG A 40 0.69 -3.85 -13.78
N ALA A 41 0.94 -5.05 -13.29
CA ALA A 41 0.35 -6.28 -13.85
C ALA A 41 -1.18 -6.34 -13.74
N PHE A 42 -1.75 -5.78 -12.66
CA PHE A 42 -3.21 -5.71 -12.46
C PHE A 42 -3.84 -4.57 -13.26
N THR A 43 -3.23 -3.40 -13.29
CA THR A 43 -3.74 -2.26 -14.08
C THR A 43 -3.71 -2.53 -15.59
N GLU A 44 -2.69 -3.24 -16.09
CA GLU A 44 -2.67 -3.77 -17.47
C GLU A 44 -3.86 -4.69 -17.81
N ARG A 45 -4.46 -5.33 -16.80
CA ARG A 45 -5.65 -6.18 -16.94
C ARG A 45 -6.96 -5.43 -16.67
N GLY A 46 -6.92 -4.11 -16.55
CA GLY A 46 -8.10 -3.27 -16.34
C GLY A 46 -8.59 -3.21 -14.89
N TRP A 47 -7.78 -3.65 -13.92
CA TRP A 47 -8.11 -3.50 -12.50
C TRP A 47 -7.73 -2.11 -12.00
N ILE A 48 -8.49 -1.60 -11.02
CA ILE A 48 -8.23 -0.34 -10.33
C ILE A 48 -7.54 -0.67 -9.00
N TRP A 49 -6.47 0.06 -8.70
CA TRP A 49 -5.73 -0.07 -7.45
C TRP A 49 -6.23 0.94 -6.41
N GLY A 50 -6.47 0.46 -5.19
CA GLY A 50 -7.04 1.25 -4.09
C GLY A 50 -6.15 2.38 -3.58
N GLY A 51 -4.84 2.36 -3.88
CA GLY A 51 -3.91 3.46 -3.60
C GLY A 51 -4.18 4.74 -4.40
N THR A 52 -5.14 4.74 -5.33
CA THR A 52 -5.56 5.93 -6.09
C THR A 52 -6.83 6.60 -5.55
N TRP A 53 -7.44 6.03 -4.50
CA TRP A 53 -8.68 6.54 -3.92
C TRP A 53 -8.43 7.71 -2.99
N MET A 54 -9.50 8.45 -2.67
CA MET A 54 -9.45 9.57 -1.72
C MET A 54 -9.06 9.10 -0.30
N GLU A 55 -9.50 7.90 0.07
CA GLU A 55 -9.03 7.16 1.26
C GLU A 55 -8.28 5.92 0.75
N PRO A 56 -6.94 5.97 0.67
CA PRO A 56 -6.16 4.91 0.03
C PRO A 56 -6.28 3.56 0.74
N ASP A 57 -6.55 2.50 -0.03
CA ASP A 57 -6.36 1.11 0.40
C ASP A 57 -5.29 0.45 -0.48
N TYR A 58 -4.04 0.52 -0.01
CA TYR A 58 -2.88 0.11 -0.78
C TYR A 58 -2.85 -1.40 -1.12
N GLN A 59 -3.59 -2.24 -0.40
CA GLN A 59 -3.64 -3.69 -0.68
C GLN A 59 -4.80 -4.07 -1.61
N HIS A 60 -5.69 -3.14 -1.93
CA HIS A 60 -6.91 -3.43 -2.66
C HIS A 60 -6.75 -3.32 -4.17
N PHE A 61 -7.31 -4.29 -4.88
CA PHE A 61 -7.56 -4.24 -6.32
C PHE A 61 -9.01 -4.63 -6.61
N SER A 62 -9.69 -3.82 -7.43
CA SER A 62 -11.04 -4.13 -7.92
C SER A 62 -11.05 -4.23 -9.45
N ALA A 63 -11.78 -5.19 -10.00
CA ALA A 63 -12.06 -5.22 -11.43
C ALA A 63 -13.04 -4.09 -11.78
N ALA A 64 -12.81 -3.45 -12.92
CA ALA A 64 -13.76 -2.49 -13.50
C ALA A 64 -15.08 -3.15 -13.90
#